data_AF-A0A2Z3L9F9-F1
#
_entry.id   AF-A0A2Z3L9F9-F1
#
_cell.length_a   1.000
_cell.length_b   1.000
_cell.length_c   1.000
_cell.angle_alpha   90.00
_cell.angle_beta   90.00
_cell.angle_gamma   90.00
#
_symmetry.space_group_name_H-M   'P 1'
#
loop_
_entity.id
_entity.type
_entity.pdbx_description
1 polymer ?
#
loop_
_entity_poly.entity_id
_entity_poly.type
_entity_poly.pdbx_seq_one_letter_code
_entity_poly.pdbx_strand_id
1 'polypeptide(L)'
;MNKNEGDKFWLGNLTKLKNRGMNDMLITCTANLSGISEAIAAVYPKTEHQVCIVHQIRNSLQYVSYKHKKSLTGNLKPIYTEVTEEEAEMALETFATK
;
A
#
# COMPACT_ATOMS: atom_id res chain seq x y z
N MET A 1 9.02 18.65 -18.98
CA MET A 1 8.45 17.31 -19.24
C MET A 1 7.92 16.78 -17.92
N ASN A 2 6.60 16.72 -17.76
CA ASN A 2 5.97 16.01 -16.65
C ASN A 2 6.39 14.55 -16.78
N LYS A 3 7.24 14.05 -15.88
CA LYS A 3 7.58 12.62 -15.88
C LYS A 3 6.35 11.91 -15.34
N ASN A 4 5.51 11.41 -16.25
CA ASN A 4 4.43 10.51 -15.85
C ASN A 4 5.06 9.37 -15.05
N GLU A 5 4.55 9.15 -13.85
CA GLU A 5 4.98 8.10 -12.92
C GLU A 5 4.52 6.71 -13.39
N GLY A 6 4.86 6.36 -14.63
CA GLY A 6 4.58 5.07 -15.24
C GLY A 6 5.71 4.06 -15.00
N ASP A 7 5.52 2.86 -15.54
CA ASP A 7 6.45 1.71 -15.50
C ASP A 7 7.93 2.09 -15.68
N LYS A 8 8.28 2.83 -16.75
CA LYS A 8 9.65 3.22 -17.09
C LYS A 8 10.26 4.16 -16.06
N PHE A 9 9.45 5.01 -15.43
CA PHE A 9 9.91 5.91 -14.38
C PHE A 9 10.31 5.12 -13.13
N TRP A 10 9.45 4.19 -12.69
CA TRP A 10 9.71 3.35 -11.52
C TRP A 10 10.88 2.39 -11.75
N LEU A 11 10.93 1.74 -12.92
CA LEU A 11 12.02 0.85 -13.30
C LEU A 11 13.38 1.56 -13.22
N GLY A 12 13.45 2.79 -13.74
CA GLY A 12 14.66 3.61 -13.68
C GLY A 12 15.07 3.96 -12.25
N ASN A 13 14.12 4.25 -11.35
CA ASN A 13 14.42 4.54 -9.95
C ASN A 13 14.88 3.29 -9.18
N LEU A 14 14.19 2.16 -9.35
CA LEU A 14 14.53 0.90 -8.69
C LEU A 14 15.88 0.35 -9.15
N THR A 15 16.19 0.47 -10.45
CA THR A 15 17.50 0.11 -11.01
C THR A 15 18.62 0.97 -10.41
N LYS A 16 18.37 2.28 -10.17
CA LYS A 16 19.36 3.13 -9.48
C LYS A 16 19.61 2.67 -8.05
N LEU A 17 18.59 2.21 -7.32
CA LEU A 17 18.80 1.64 -5.98
C LEU A 17 19.67 0.38 -6.05
N LYS A 18 19.44 -0.48 -7.05
CA LYS A 18 20.23 -1.70 -7.28
C LYS A 18 21.70 -1.36 -7.56
N ASN A 19 21.93 -0.39 -8.45
CA ASN A 19 23.26 0.09 -8.80
C ASN A 19 23.98 0.80 -7.63
N ARG A 20 23.25 1.23 -6.60
CA ARG A 20 23.83 1.77 -5.35
C ARG A 20 24.14 0.69 -4.31
N GLY A 21 23.95 -0.59 -4.65
CA GLY A 21 24.30 -1.73 -3.80
C GLY A 21 23.14 -2.32 -3.01
N MET A 22 21.90 -1.88 -3.24
CA MET A 22 20.74 -2.56 -2.66
C MET A 22 20.49 -3.86 -3.44
N ASN A 23 20.85 -4.99 -2.85
CA ASN A 23 20.79 -6.28 -3.53
C ASN A 23 19.43 -6.97 -3.40
N ASP A 24 18.76 -6.75 -2.28
CA ASP A 24 17.50 -7.42 -1.97
C ASP A 24 16.56 -6.51 -1.19
N MET A 25 15.27 -6.78 -1.32
CA MET A 25 14.18 -6.09 -0.64
C MET A 25 13.16 -7.16 -0.28
N LEU A 26 13.01 -7.47 1.02
CA LEU A 26 12.11 -8.54 1.44
C LEU A 26 10.64 -8.14 1.23
N ILE A 27 10.28 -6.95 1.71
CA ILE A 27 8.91 -6.42 1.65
C ILE A 27 8.96 -4.98 1.15
N THR A 28 8.01 -4.61 0.32
CA THR A 28 7.79 -3.21 -0.06
C THR A 28 6.33 -2.83 -0.01
N CYS A 29 6.06 -1.63 0.48
CA CYS A 29 4.71 -1.09 0.62
C CYS A 29 4.60 0.21 -0.16
N THR A 30 3.77 0.23 -1.20
CA THR A 30 3.56 1.43 -2.04
C THR A 30 2.11 1.89 -1.97
N ALA A 31 1.83 3.13 -2.35
CA ALA A 31 0.47 3.48 -2.75
C ALA A 31 0.09 2.71 -4.03
N ASN A 32 -1.19 2.72 -4.40
CA ASN A 32 -1.67 2.11 -5.64
C ASN A 32 -1.27 2.98 -6.85
N LEU A 33 0.01 2.93 -7.22
CA LEU A 33 0.61 3.71 -8.30
C LEU A 33 0.75 2.84 -9.55
N SER A 34 0.46 3.41 -10.71
CA SER A 34 0.52 2.69 -11.99
C SER A 34 1.96 2.25 -12.32
N GLY A 35 2.15 0.99 -12.72
CA GLY A 35 3.43 0.47 -13.20
C GLY A 35 4.49 0.18 -12.13
N ILE A 36 4.22 0.43 -10.85
CA ILE A 36 5.21 0.24 -9.78
C ILE A 36 5.39 -1.24 -9.44
N SER A 37 4.31 -2.03 -9.44
CA SER A 37 4.33 -3.46 -9.13
C SER A 37 5.16 -4.23 -10.17
N GLU A 38 4.96 -3.92 -11.45
CA GLU A 38 5.70 -4.50 -12.56
C GLU A 38 7.19 -4.11 -12.50
N ALA A 39 7.48 -2.86 -12.14
CA ALA A 39 8.84 -2.39 -11.98
C ALA A 39 9.57 -3.04 -10.80
N ILE A 40 8.89 -3.27 -9.67
CA ILE A 40 9.43 -4.01 -8.52
C ILE A 40 9.76 -5.44 -8.93
N ALA A 41 8.81 -6.16 -9.53
CA ALA A 41 9.00 -7.53 -9.97
C ALA A 41 10.16 -7.68 -10.98
N ALA A 42 10.38 -6.67 -11.83
CA ALA A 42 11.49 -6.67 -12.79
C ALA A 42 12.87 -6.49 -12.15
N VAL A 43 13.01 -5.68 -11.09
CA VAL A 43 14.31 -5.35 -10.48
C VAL A 43 14.64 -6.24 -9.28
N TYR A 44 13.62 -6.53 -8.45
CA TYR A 44 13.68 -7.31 -7.21
C TYR A 44 12.61 -8.41 -7.22
N PRO A 45 12.79 -9.49 -8.01
CA PRO A 45 11.76 -10.52 -8.24
C PRO A 45 11.40 -11.34 -6.99
N LYS A 46 12.18 -11.24 -5.91
CA LYS A 46 11.91 -11.94 -4.64
C LYS A 46 11.17 -11.08 -3.62
N THR A 47 10.92 -9.80 -3.94
CA THR A 47 10.25 -8.87 -3.04
C THR A 47 8.77 -9.20 -2.96
N GLU A 48 8.27 -9.31 -1.73
CA GLU A 48 6.85 -9.32 -1.48
C GLU A 48 6.31 -7.88 -1.54
N HIS A 49 5.44 -7.61 -2.50
CA HIS A 49 4.84 -6.29 -2.69
C HIS A 49 3.45 -6.25 -2.06
N GLN A 50 3.23 -5.25 -1.21
CA GLN A 50 1.94 -4.97 -0.58
C GLN A 50 1.50 -3.53 -0.85
N VAL A 51 0.19 -3.31 -0.82
CA VAL A 51 -0.34 -1.94 -0.83
C VAL A 51 -0.27 -1.36 0.57
N CYS A 52 0.27 -0.17 0.70
CA CYS A 52 0.51 0.47 1.99
C CYS A 52 -0.81 0.81 2.70
N ILE A 53 -1.08 0.14 3.82
CA ILE A 53 -2.27 0.36 4.65
C ILE A 53 -2.41 1.82 5.12
N VAL A 54 -1.30 2.51 5.41
CA VAL A 54 -1.32 3.93 5.79
C VAL A 54 -1.86 4.80 4.65
N HIS A 55 -1.46 4.52 3.41
CA HIS A 55 -1.98 5.22 2.25
C HIS A 55 -3.45 4.84 1.99
N GLN A 56 -3.82 3.57 2.16
CA GLN A 56 -5.22 3.15 2.06
C GLN A 56 -6.12 3.91 3.04
N ILE A 57 -5.79 3.89 4.33
CA ILE A 57 -6.56 4.60 5.37
C ILE A 57 -6.62 6.10 5.07
N ARG A 58 -5.49 6.74 4.73
CA ARG A 58 -5.46 8.17 4.40
C ARG A 58 -6.35 8.51 3.20
N ASN A 59 -6.28 7.70 2.15
CA ASN A 59 -7.07 7.87 0.93
C ASN A 59 -8.56 7.66 1.20
N SER A 60 -8.95 6.68 2.01
CA SER A 60 -10.35 6.45 2.35
C SER A 60 -10.93 7.59 3.20
N LEU A 61 -10.15 8.12 4.15
CA LEU A 61 -10.58 9.20 5.04
C LEU A 61 -10.66 10.59 4.38
N GLN A 62 -10.17 10.75 3.16
CA GLN A 62 -10.25 12.05 2.46
C GLN A 62 -11.70 12.46 2.17
N TYR A 63 -12.60 11.49 2.02
CA TYR A 63 -14.02 11.69 1.75
C TYR A 63 -14.87 11.82 3.03
N VAL A 64 -14.24 11.75 4.20
CA VAL A 64 -14.92 11.69 5.49
C VAL A 64 -14.81 13.03 6.21
N SER A 65 -15.94 13.58 6.64
CA SER A 65 -15.97 14.81 7.43
C SER A 65 -15.14 14.66 8.71
N TYR A 66 -14.42 15.72 9.10
CA TYR A 66 -13.53 15.70 10.27
C TYR A 66 -14.21 15.17 11.54
N LYS A 67 -15.48 15.53 11.78
CA LYS A 67 -16.28 15.08 12.93
C LYS A 67 -16.39 13.55 13.03
N HIS A 68 -16.33 12.84 11.90
CA HIS A 68 -16.53 11.40 11.82
C HIS A 68 -15.23 10.61 11.73
N LYS A 69 -14.09 11.28 11.42
CA LYS A 69 -12.81 10.60 11.19
C LYS A 69 -12.38 9.73 12.37
N LYS A 70 -12.47 10.25 13.60
CA LYS A 70 -12.06 9.50 14.81
C LYS A 70 -12.89 8.23 15.01
N SER A 71 -14.21 8.32 14.83
CA SER A 71 -15.12 7.18 14.95
C SER A 71 -14.82 6.14 13.87
N LEU A 72 -14.71 6.59 12.62
CA LEU A 72 -14.46 5.70 11.48
C LEU A 72 -13.10 5.01 11.57
N THR A 73 -12.04 5.70 11.98
CA THR A 73 -10.73 5.07 12.20
C THR A 73 -10.76 4.06 13.33
N GLY A 74 -11.58 4.29 14.36
CA GLY A 74 -11.79 3.31 15.42
C GLY A 74 -12.40 2.01 14.88
N ASN A 75 -13.41 2.12 14.02
CA ASN A 75 -14.05 0.96 13.40
C ASN A 75 -13.19 0.28 12.30
N LEU A 76 -12.31 1.03 11.62
CA LEU A 76 -11.37 0.48 10.64
C LEU A 76 -10.20 -0.28 11.28
N LYS A 77 -9.84 0.07 12.53
CA LYS A 77 -8.64 -0.45 13.19
C LYS A 77 -8.56 -1.98 13.26
N PRO A 78 -9.63 -2.69 13.68
CA PRO A 78 -9.62 -4.16 13.73
C PRO A 78 -9.15 -4.82 12.43
N ILE A 79 -9.57 -4.30 11.28
CA ILE A 79 -9.25 -4.86 9.95
C ILE A 79 -7.75 -5.10 9.73
N TYR A 80 -6.87 -4.29 10.32
CA TYR A 80 -5.41 -4.45 10.17
C TYR A 80 -4.69 -4.78 11.49
N THR A 81 -5.42 -5.06 12.57
CA THR A 81 -4.85 -5.41 13.88
C THR A 81 -5.29 -6.76 14.41
N GLU A 82 -6.27 -7.43 13.79
CA GLU A 82 -6.62 -8.81 14.12
C GLU A 82 -5.43 -9.75 13.85
N VAL A 83 -5.43 -10.90 14.54
CA VAL A 83 -4.30 -11.83 14.56
C VAL A 83 -4.24 -12.67 13.29
N THR A 84 -5.41 -13.01 12.74
CA THR A 84 -5.55 -13.87 11.56
C THR A 84 -6.21 -13.13 10.41
N GLU A 85 -5.99 -13.62 9.19
CA GLU A 85 -6.61 -13.06 7.98
C GLU A 85 -8.14 -13.22 8.05
N GLU A 86 -8.63 -14.34 8.57
CA GLU A 86 -10.06 -14.61 8.72
C GLU A 86 -10.73 -13.66 9.71
N GLU A 87 -10.09 -13.35 10.84
CA GLU A 87 -10.59 -12.36 11.80
C GLU A 87 -10.59 -10.94 11.19
N ALA A 88 -9.55 -10.60 10.44
CA ALA A 88 -9.48 -9.33 9.71
C ALA A 88 -10.58 -9.20 8.65
N GLU A 89 -10.91 -10.28 7.94
CA GLU A 89 -11.99 -10.32 6.95
C GLU A 89 -13.37 -10.17 7.63
N MET A 90 -13.62 -10.87 8.73
CA MET A 90 -14.84 -10.67 9.53
C MET A 90 -14.97 -9.23 10.05
N ALA A 91 -13.86 -8.62 10.46
CA ALA A 91 -13.84 -7.22 10.87
C ALA A 91 -14.17 -6.27 9.70
N LEU A 92 -13.73 -6.60 8.47
CA LEU A 92 -14.05 -5.86 7.26
C LEU A 92 -15.55 -5.96 6.91
N GLU A 93 -16.14 -7.15 6.99
CA GLU A 93 -17.58 -7.36 6.78
C GLU A 93 -18.42 -6.61 7.83
N THR A 94 -17.99 -6.67 9.09
CA THR A 94 -18.62 -5.92 10.20
C THR A 94 -18.51 -4.42 9.99
N PHE A 95 -17.40 -3.93 9.44
CA PHE A 95 -17.23 -2.52 9.10
C PHE A 95 -18.18 -2.08 7.97
N ALA A 96 -18.40 -2.94 6.95
CA ALA A 96 -19.25 -2.63 5.80
C ALA A 96 -20.75 -2.56 6.11
N THR A 97 -21.19 -3.16 7.21
CA THR A 97 -22.60 -3.23 7.64
C THR A 97 -23.01 -2.15 8.65
N LYS A 98 -22.06 -1.31 9.08
CA LYS A 98 -22.30 -0.18 10.00
C LYS A 98 -22.57 1.13 9.25
#